data_AF-A0A7V4HV98-F1
#
_entry.id   AF-A0A7V4HV98-F1
#
_cell.length_a   1.000
_cell.length_b   1.000
_cell.length_c   1.000
_cell.angle_alpha   90.00
_cell.angle_beta   90.00
_cell.angle_gamma   90.00
#
_symmetry.space_group_name_H-M   'P 1'
#
loop_
_entity.id
_entity.type
_entity.pdbx_description
1 polymer ?
#
loop_
_entity_poly.entity_id
_entity_poly.type
_entity_poly.pdbx_seq_one_letter_code
_entity_poly.pdbx_strand_id
1 'polypeptide(L)'
;MLTPTPLARVPHMLVAYTKPLFAWDCLEDSPSLQTIKAFLATLPDGQLLDGLRQARGRGRNEYPVHVLWGTVLLTVILRHPNWEACLADLRRNEALRRLIGIRSEEAVPKKWNLSRFLEVLGEEPHFT
;
A
#
# COMPACT_ATOMS: atom_id res chain seq x y z
N MET A 1 -15.43 70.80 -14.05
CA MET A 1 -15.91 69.41 -13.95
C MET A 1 -14.69 68.49 -14.02
N LEU A 2 -14.30 67.85 -12.92
CA LEU A 2 -13.13 66.96 -12.86
C LEU A 2 -13.58 65.54 -13.26
N THR A 3 -13.02 65.01 -14.34
CA THR A 3 -13.21 63.61 -14.76
C THR A 3 -12.46 62.67 -13.81
N PRO A 4 -13.07 61.57 -13.33
CA PRO A 4 -12.39 60.63 -12.46
C PRO A 4 -11.31 59.84 -13.22
N THR A 5 -10.11 59.81 -12.65
CA THR A 5 -8.96 59.01 -13.09
C THR A 5 -9.31 57.52 -13.04
N PRO A 6 -9.00 56.72 -14.09
CA PRO A 6 -9.27 55.29 -14.06
C PRO A 6 -8.41 54.60 -12.99
N LEU A 7 -9.05 53.79 -12.14
CA LEU A 7 -8.40 52.95 -11.14
C LEU A 7 -7.45 51.95 -11.83
N ALA A 8 -6.19 51.94 -11.40
CA ALA A 8 -5.18 51.01 -11.89
C ALA A 8 -5.62 49.56 -11.62
N ARG A 9 -5.59 48.73 -12.67
CA ARG A 9 -5.92 47.30 -12.61
C ARG A 9 -4.89 46.57 -11.76
N VAL A 10 -5.31 46.01 -10.63
CA VAL A 10 -4.46 45.16 -9.78
C VAL A 10 -4.16 43.88 -10.56
N PRO A 11 -2.90 43.47 -10.72
CA PRO A 11 -2.57 42.23 -11.41
C PRO A 11 -3.00 41.04 -10.56
N HIS A 12 -3.93 40.24 -11.09
CA HIS A 12 -4.27 38.95 -10.51
C HIS A 12 -3.13 37.96 -10.78
N MET A 13 -2.56 37.38 -9.74
CA MET A 13 -1.62 36.27 -9.87
C MET A 13 -2.39 35.03 -10.32
N LEU A 14 -2.20 34.63 -11.58
CA LEU A 14 -2.71 33.37 -12.12
C LEU A 14 -1.69 32.28 -11.81
N VAL A 15 -1.95 31.47 -10.78
CA VAL A 15 -1.16 30.25 -10.54
C VAL A 15 -1.73 29.17 -11.45
N ALA A 16 -0.95 28.74 -12.45
CA ALA A 16 -1.29 27.58 -13.25
C ALA A 16 -1.22 26.33 -12.36
N TYR A 17 -2.37 25.86 -11.87
CA TYR A 17 -2.47 24.63 -11.10
C TYR A 17 -2.35 23.45 -12.06
N THR A 18 -1.16 22.85 -12.13
CA THR A 18 -0.96 21.55 -12.77
C THR A 18 -1.29 20.45 -11.77
N LYS A 19 -1.89 19.34 -12.22
CA LYS A 19 -2.13 18.20 -11.33
C LYS A 19 -0.80 17.78 -10.69
N PRO A 20 -0.79 17.41 -9.39
CA PRO A 20 0.42 16.95 -8.74
C PRO A 20 0.99 15.75 -9.50
N LEU A 21 2.32 15.58 -9.43
CA LEU A 21 3.03 14.47 -10.09
C LEU A 21 2.38 13.10 -9.79
N PHE A 22 1.80 12.98 -8.60
CA PHE A 22 0.94 11.88 -8.21
C PHE A 22 -0.44 12.40 -7.82
N ALA A 23 -1.39 12.28 -8.73
CA ALA A 23 -2.80 12.61 -8.51
C ALA A 23 -3.50 11.50 -7.72
N TRP A 24 -3.13 11.36 -6.44
CA TRP A 24 -3.68 10.34 -5.53
C TRP A 24 -5.21 10.39 -5.41
N ASP A 25 -5.78 11.58 -5.58
CA ASP A 25 -7.21 11.87 -5.62
C ASP A 25 -7.92 11.32 -6.88
N CYS A 26 -7.17 11.03 -7.95
CA CYS A 26 -7.71 10.50 -9.21
C CYS A 26 -7.70 8.97 -9.29
N LEU A 27 -7.15 8.27 -8.28
CA LEU A 27 -7.15 6.81 -8.24
C LEU A 27 -8.51 6.28 -7.76
N GLU A 28 -8.93 5.14 -8.31
CA GLU A 28 -10.13 4.45 -7.87
C GLU A 28 -10.08 4.14 -6.37
N ASP A 29 -11.16 4.47 -5.65
CA ASP A 29 -11.29 4.18 -4.21
C ASP A 29 -11.39 2.69 -3.91
N SER A 30 -11.70 1.86 -4.90
CA SER A 30 -11.82 0.40 -4.77
C SER A 30 -11.30 -0.29 -6.03
N PRO A 31 -10.00 -0.60 -6.11
CA PRO A 31 -9.43 -1.23 -7.29
C PRO A 31 -10.00 -2.65 -7.49
N SER A 32 -10.20 -3.04 -8.75
CA SER A 32 -10.65 -4.39 -9.07
C SER A 32 -9.63 -5.47 -8.66
N LEU A 33 -10.08 -6.71 -8.45
CA LEU A 33 -9.18 -7.85 -8.21
C LEU A 33 -8.15 -8.05 -9.33
N GLN A 34 -8.52 -7.74 -10.57
CA GLN A 34 -7.59 -7.80 -11.71
C GLN A 34 -6.51 -6.72 -11.60
N THR A 35 -6.88 -5.51 -11.20
CA THR A 35 -5.94 -4.41 -10.94
C THR A 35 -4.97 -4.77 -9.82
N ILE A 36 -5.47 -5.32 -8.72
CA ILE A 36 -4.65 -5.77 -7.59
C ILE A 36 -3.69 -6.89 -8.03
N LYS A 37 -4.18 -7.87 -8.78
CA LYS A 37 -3.36 -8.97 -9.30
C LYS A 37 -2.24 -8.45 -10.22
N ALA A 38 -2.57 -7.52 -11.12
CA ALA A 38 -1.59 -6.92 -12.02
C ALA A 38 -0.53 -6.13 -11.24
N PHE A 39 -0.95 -5.33 -10.26
CA PHE A 39 -0.04 -4.61 -9.37
C PHE A 39 0.95 -5.57 -8.68
N LEU A 40 0.45 -6.60 -7.99
CA LEU A 40 1.30 -7.57 -7.29
C LEU A 40 2.30 -8.25 -8.22
N ALA A 41 1.92 -8.55 -9.46
CA ALA A 41 2.79 -9.18 -10.45
C ALA A 41 3.89 -8.27 -11.01
N THR A 42 3.75 -6.95 -10.87
CA THR A 42 4.73 -5.97 -11.40
C THR A 42 5.81 -5.57 -10.40
N LEU A 43 5.66 -5.94 -9.12
CA LEU A 43 6.58 -5.51 -8.08
C LEU A 43 7.92 -6.26 -8.19
N PRO A 44 9.06 -5.55 -8.18
CA PRO A 44 10.39 -6.17 -8.20
C PRO A 44 10.84 -6.60 -6.79
N ASP A 45 9.96 -7.23 -6.02
CA ASP A 45 10.18 -7.53 -4.60
C ASP A 45 10.92 -8.85 -4.32
N GLY A 46 11.37 -9.55 -5.38
CA GLY A 46 12.04 -10.85 -5.24
C GLY A 46 13.28 -10.82 -4.33
N GLN A 47 14.17 -9.84 -4.50
CA GLN A 47 15.37 -9.71 -3.68
C GLN A 47 15.03 -9.42 -2.20
N LEU A 48 14.04 -8.56 -1.97
CA LEU A 48 13.53 -8.27 -0.63
C LEU A 48 12.98 -9.54 0.04
N LEU A 49 12.12 -10.27 -0.67
CA LEU A 49 11.50 -11.50 -0.18
C LEU A 49 12.55 -12.58 0.13
N ASP A 50 13.59 -12.70 -0.69
CA ASP A 50 14.69 -13.64 -0.44
C ASP A 50 15.51 -13.25 0.79
N GLY A 51 15.85 -11.97 0.94
CA GLY A 51 16.51 -11.46 2.14
C GLY A 51 15.70 -11.75 3.40
N LEU A 52 14.41 -11.45 3.40
CA LEU A 52 13.52 -11.68 4.55
C LEU A 52 13.36 -13.18 4.88
N ARG A 53 13.37 -14.05 3.88
CA ARG A 53 13.37 -15.52 4.08
C ARG A 53 14.67 -15.99 4.74
N GLN A 54 15.81 -15.45 4.32
CA GLN A 54 17.11 -15.78 4.91
C GLN A 54 17.19 -15.30 6.36
N ALA A 55 16.77 -14.07 6.64
CA ALA A 55 16.77 -13.48 7.99
C ALA A 55 15.93 -14.27 9.00
N ARG A 56 14.81 -14.87 8.57
CA ARG A 56 13.96 -15.69 9.44
C ARG A 56 14.57 -17.02 9.91
N GLY A 57 15.62 -17.51 9.26
CA GLY A 57 16.28 -18.76 9.61
C GLY A 57 15.30 -19.94 9.78
N ARG A 58 15.51 -20.77 10.82
CA ARG A 58 14.72 -22.01 11.11
C ARG A 58 13.70 -21.87 12.23
N GLY A 59 13.33 -20.65 12.62
CA GLY A 59 12.35 -20.40 13.68
C GLY A 59 10.92 -20.83 13.33
N ARG A 60 9.97 -20.61 14.25
CA ARG A 60 8.53 -20.83 13.99
C ARG A 60 8.05 -19.85 12.91
N ASN A 61 7.98 -20.33 11.69
CA ASN A 61 7.51 -19.59 10.52
C ASN A 61 6.10 -20.07 10.13
N GLU A 62 5.12 -19.80 10.98
CA GLU A 62 3.72 -20.21 10.75
C GLU A 62 3.13 -19.62 9.47
N TYR A 63 3.62 -18.44 9.04
CA TYR A 63 3.13 -17.72 7.86
C TYR A 63 4.28 -17.45 6.89
N PRO A 64 4.14 -17.79 5.60
CA PRO A 64 5.14 -17.48 4.58
C PRO A 64 5.43 -15.97 4.49
N VAL A 65 6.67 -15.61 4.16
CA VAL A 65 7.10 -14.20 4.01
C VAL A 65 6.25 -13.47 2.96
N HIS A 66 5.95 -14.11 1.83
CA HIS A 66 5.16 -13.51 0.76
C HIS A 66 3.71 -13.21 1.19
N VAL A 67 3.15 -13.97 2.13
CA VAL A 67 1.81 -13.72 2.67
C VAL A 67 1.82 -12.43 3.49
N LEU A 68 2.81 -12.28 4.36
CA LEU A 68 2.92 -11.10 5.24
C LEU A 68 3.23 -9.84 4.44
N TRP A 69 4.16 -9.94 3.48
CA TRP A 69 4.44 -8.86 2.54
C TRP A 69 3.20 -8.51 1.69
N GLY A 70 2.51 -9.51 1.17
CA GLY A 70 1.25 -9.34 0.45
C GLY A 70 0.20 -8.60 1.27
N THR A 71 0.05 -8.92 2.56
CA THR A 71 -0.88 -8.18 3.45
C THR A 71 -0.47 -6.72 3.64
N VAL A 72 0.83 -6.40 3.73
CA VAL A 72 1.32 -5.02 3.79
C VAL A 72 0.93 -4.27 2.51
N LEU A 73 1.23 -4.85 1.35
CA LEU A 73 0.89 -4.28 0.05
C LEU A 73 -0.61 -4.07 -0.13
N LEU A 74 -1.42 -5.06 0.26
CA LEU A 74 -2.88 -4.98 0.18
C LEU A 74 -3.44 -3.88 1.08
N THR A 75 -2.86 -3.67 2.27
CA THR A 75 -3.27 -2.57 3.14
C THR A 75 -3.08 -1.21 2.46
N VAL A 76 -1.95 -1.04 1.77
CA VAL A 76 -1.61 0.21 1.07
C VAL A 76 -2.50 0.42 -0.17
N ILE A 77 -2.62 -0.58 -1.05
CA ILE A 77 -3.37 -0.43 -2.32
C ILE A 77 -4.89 -0.33 -2.09
N LEU A 78 -5.42 -1.00 -1.06
CA LEU A 78 -6.84 -0.89 -0.66
C LEU A 78 -7.08 0.29 0.29
N ARG A 79 -6.05 1.08 0.62
CA ARG A 79 -6.13 2.26 1.49
C ARG A 79 -6.77 1.96 2.85
N HIS A 80 -6.51 0.76 3.37
CA HIS A 80 -7.02 0.40 4.69
C HIS A 80 -6.39 1.31 5.77
N PRO A 81 -7.19 1.77 6.75
CA PRO A 81 -6.71 2.71 7.76
C PRO A 81 -5.69 2.08 8.72
N ASN A 82 -5.65 0.76 8.82
CA ASN A 82 -4.72 0.01 9.65
C ASN A 82 -4.66 -1.47 9.21
N TRP A 83 -3.69 -2.19 9.78
CA TRP A 83 -3.47 -3.61 9.50
C TRP A 83 -4.66 -4.49 9.89
N GLU A 84 -5.38 -4.17 10.98
CA GLU A 84 -6.53 -4.95 11.42
C GLU A 84 -7.69 -4.89 10.42
N ALA A 85 -7.92 -3.73 9.80
CA ALA A 85 -8.92 -3.56 8.75
C ALA A 85 -8.62 -4.46 7.55
N CYS A 86 -7.37 -4.49 7.08
CA CYS A 86 -6.96 -5.38 5.99
C CYS A 86 -7.11 -6.86 6.39
N LEU A 87 -6.68 -7.25 7.59
CA LEU A 87 -6.83 -8.62 8.09
C LEU A 87 -8.30 -9.04 8.20
N ALA A 88 -9.21 -8.13 8.56
CA ALA A 88 -10.64 -8.39 8.60
C ALA A 88 -11.22 -8.61 7.20
N ASP A 89 -10.79 -7.82 6.21
CA ASP A 89 -11.20 -7.99 4.81
C ASP A 89 -10.67 -9.32 4.24
N LEU A 90 -9.40 -9.65 4.48
CA LEU A 90 -8.81 -10.94 4.09
C LEU A 90 -9.56 -12.15 4.68
N ARG A 91 -10.13 -12.05 5.88
CA ARG A 91 -10.94 -13.13 6.45
C ARG A 91 -12.25 -13.31 5.70
N ARG A 92 -12.91 -12.21 5.34
CA ARG A 92 -14.24 -12.19 4.71
C ARG A 92 -14.20 -12.40 3.20
N ASN A 93 -13.08 -12.09 2.56
CA ASN A 93 -12.95 -12.07 1.11
C ASN A 93 -11.99 -13.16 0.62
N GLU A 94 -12.55 -14.31 0.20
CA GLU A 94 -11.74 -15.42 -0.33
C GLU A 94 -10.92 -15.00 -1.55
N ALA A 95 -11.52 -14.28 -2.49
CA ALA A 95 -10.85 -13.91 -3.74
C ALA A 95 -9.62 -13.04 -3.47
N LEU A 96 -9.72 -12.09 -2.54
CA LEU A 96 -8.62 -11.23 -2.14
C LEU A 96 -7.49 -12.04 -1.46
N ARG A 97 -7.81 -12.88 -0.46
CA ARG A 97 -6.78 -13.65 0.25
C ARG A 97 -6.06 -14.66 -0.65
N ARG A 98 -6.76 -15.19 -1.66
CA ARG A 98 -6.16 -16.06 -2.68
C ARG A 98 -5.09 -15.35 -3.52
N LEU A 99 -5.21 -14.04 -3.75
CA LEU A 99 -4.20 -13.27 -4.50
C LEU A 99 -2.82 -13.30 -3.82
N ILE A 100 -2.78 -13.42 -2.49
CA ILE A 100 -1.54 -13.48 -1.70
C ILE A 100 -1.23 -14.88 -1.18
N GLY A 101 -1.88 -15.92 -1.73
CA GLY A 101 -1.56 -17.32 -1.43
C GLY A 101 -2.24 -17.93 -0.21
N ILE A 102 -3.18 -17.23 0.43
CA ILE A 102 -3.93 -17.74 1.59
C ILE A 102 -5.09 -18.62 1.11
N ARG A 103 -5.14 -19.88 1.57
CA ARG A 103 -6.12 -20.88 1.12
C ARG A 103 -7.36 -20.99 2.00
N SER A 104 -7.28 -20.59 3.26
CA SER A 104 -8.38 -20.67 4.22
C SER A 104 -8.37 -19.46 5.16
N GLU A 105 -9.46 -19.24 5.88
CA GLU A 105 -9.57 -18.12 6.83
C GLU A 105 -8.60 -18.25 8.00
N GLU A 106 -8.37 -19.47 8.47
CA GLU A 106 -7.48 -19.79 9.59
C GLU A 106 -6.01 -19.52 9.25
N ALA A 107 -5.68 -19.53 7.97
CA ALA A 107 -4.35 -19.18 7.45
C ALA A 107 -4.13 -17.66 7.29
N VAL A 108 -5.12 -16.82 7.62
CA VAL A 108 -4.94 -15.37 7.67
C VAL A 108 -4.07 -14.99 8.88
N PRO A 109 -2.97 -14.23 8.68
CA PRO A 109 -2.10 -13.83 9.79
C PRO A 109 -2.84 -13.10 10.92
N LYS A 110 -2.26 -13.21 12.12
CA LYS A 110 -2.68 -12.42 13.28
C LYS A 110 -1.90 -11.10 13.31
N LYS A 111 -2.45 -10.07 13.96
CA LYS A 111 -1.85 -8.73 14.03
C LYS A 111 -0.38 -8.77 14.46
N TRP A 112 -0.06 -9.53 15.51
CA TRP A 112 1.32 -9.61 16.02
C TRP A 112 2.30 -10.28 15.03
N ASN A 113 1.82 -11.11 14.10
CA ASN A 113 2.68 -11.66 13.05
C ASN A 113 3.09 -10.57 12.04
N LEU A 114 2.18 -9.61 11.77
CA LEU A 114 2.50 -8.43 10.97
C LEU A 114 3.42 -7.48 11.72
N SER A 115 3.15 -7.19 13.00
CA SER A 115 4.02 -6.31 13.80
C SER A 115 5.46 -6.80 13.81
N ARG A 116 5.68 -8.09 14.11
CA ARG A 116 7.02 -8.70 14.09
C ARG A 116 7.65 -8.74 12.70
N PHE A 117 6.83 -8.90 11.66
CA PHE A 117 7.31 -8.85 10.29
C PHE A 117 7.80 -7.44 9.92
N LEU A 118 7.05 -6.40 10.30
CA LEU A 118 7.40 -5.01 10.05
C LEU A 118 8.64 -4.57 10.82
N GLU A 119 8.83 -5.07 12.06
CA GLU A 119 10.08 -4.88 12.80
C GLU A 119 11.26 -5.40 11.99
N VAL A 120 11.23 -6.65 11.52
CA VAL A 120 12.31 -7.24 10.72
C VAL A 120 12.49 -6.54 9.37
N LEU A 121 11.40 -6.12 8.74
CA LEU A 121 11.44 -5.38 7.47
C LEU A 121 12.17 -4.04 7.62
N GLY A 122 12.04 -3.39 8.79
CA GLY A 122 12.66 -2.12 9.10
C GLY A 122 14.04 -2.23 9.73
N GLU A 123 14.80 -3.30 9.47
CA GLU A 123 16.17 -3.50 9.95
C GLU A 123 17.13 -3.72 8.76
N GLU A 124 18.43 -3.50 8.94
CA GLU A 124 19.44 -3.89 7.95
C GLU A 124 19.43 -5.42 7.73
N PRO A 125 19.62 -5.93 6.50
CA PRO A 125 19.91 -5.23 5.24
C PRO A 125 18.66 -4.89 4.42
N HIS A 126 17.47 -4.89 5.03
CA HIS A 126 16.19 -4.74 4.32
C HIS A 126 15.75 -3.29 4.10
N PHE A 127 16.55 -2.32 4.56
CA PHE A 127 16.46 -0.93 4.10
C PHE A 127 16.89 -0.84 2.63
N THR A 128 15.91 -0.85 1.72
CA THR A 128 16.09 -0.47 0.31
C THR A 128 15.81 1.01 0.10
#